data_AF-A0AAX1TRJ2-F1
#
_entry.id   AF-A0AAX1TRJ2-F1
#
_cell.length_a   1.000
_cell.length_b   1.000
_cell.length_c   1.000
_cell.angle_alpha   90.00
_cell.angle_beta   90.00
_cell.angle_gamma   90.00
#
_symmetry.space_group_name_H-M   'P 1'
#
loop_
_entity.id
_entity.type
_entity.pdbx_description
1 polymer ?
#
loop_
_entity_poly.entity_id
_entity_poly.type
_entity_poly.pdbx_seq_one_letter_code
_entity_poly.pdbx_strand_id
1 'polypeptide(L)'
;MNDIKRIFKRAAVTTVIILIYGVLVKSEYVYLGMFSGSVMSIFVFYLLCLDIKSIAASENISRKRGFIGYAKRYAIYGIYLGIMAHFFGLPMLLGSAIGLLNVKANILLIILSENILKLRDKYLR
;
A
#
# COMPACT_ATOMS: atom_id res chain seq x y z
N MET A 1 14.96 -9.45 1.25
CA MET A 1 14.04 -9.41 2.42
C MET A 1 14.19 -8.14 3.26
N ASN A 2 15.39 -7.57 3.42
CA ASN A 2 15.59 -6.36 4.24
C ASN A 2 14.86 -5.13 3.68
N ASP A 3 14.80 -4.94 2.36
CA ASP A 3 14.08 -3.80 1.76
C ASP A 3 12.57 -3.91 1.93
N ILE A 4 12.02 -5.13 1.81
CA ILE A 4 10.60 -5.40 2.08
C ILE A 4 10.27 -5.06 3.54
N LYS A 5 11.10 -5.50 4.51
CA LYS A 5 10.94 -5.15 5.93
C LYS A 5 10.99 -3.63 6.14
N ARG A 6 11.87 -2.92 5.42
CA ARG A 6 11.97 -1.45 5.46
C ARG A 6 10.70 -0.79 4.94
N ILE A 7 10.12 -1.28 3.84
CA ILE A 7 8.85 -0.79 3.28
C ILE A 7 7.71 -0.99 4.30
N PHE A 8 7.58 -2.19 4.89
CA PHE A 8 6.58 -2.45 5.92
C PHE A 8 6.71 -1.52 7.12
N LYS A 9 7.94 -1.31 7.63
CA LYS A 9 8.18 -0.43 8.76
C LYS A 9 7.79 1.02 8.45
N ARG A 10 8.15 1.53 7.28
CA ARG A 10 7.77 2.90 6.86
C ARG A 10 6.27 3.04 6.65
N ALA A 11 5.65 2.10 5.95
CA ALA A 11 4.20 2.11 5.73
C ALA A 11 3.42 2.05 7.06
N ALA A 12 3.88 1.24 8.03
CA ALA A 12 3.29 1.19 9.37
C ALA A 12 3.41 2.53 10.10
N VAL A 13 4.58 3.18 10.04
CA VAL A 13 4.77 4.53 10.61
C VAL A 13 3.82 5.53 9.95
N THR A 14 3.69 5.52 8.62
CA THR A 14 2.74 6.39 7.91
C THR A 14 1.30 6.13 8.34
N THR A 15 0.90 4.86 8.51
CA THR A 15 -0.43 4.50 9.00
C THR A 15 -0.69 5.05 10.41
N VAL A 16 0.30 5.00 11.31
CA VAL A 16 0.19 5.60 12.65
C VAL A 16 0.07 7.12 12.58
N ILE A 17 0.82 7.78 11.70
CA ILE A 17 0.71 9.23 11.49
C ILE A 17 -0.70 9.60 11.00
N ILE A 18 -1.24 8.84 10.04
CA ILE A 18 -2.60 9.03 9.53
C ILE A 18 -3.65 8.85 10.65
N LEU A 19 -3.45 7.87 11.53
CA LEU A 19 -4.32 7.65 12.68
C LEU A 19 -4.31 8.86 13.63
N ILE A 20 -3.12 9.35 14.01
CA ILE A 20 -2.96 10.51 14.89
C ILE A 20 -3.61 11.75 14.25
N TYR A 21 -3.35 11.96 12.96
CA TYR A 21 -3.95 13.06 12.20
C TYR A 21 -5.48 12.96 12.16
N GLY A 22 -6.04 11.77 11.93
CA GLY A 22 -7.48 11.53 11.96
C GLY A 22 -8.12 11.83 13.31
N VAL A 23 -7.46 11.48 14.42
CA VAL A 23 -7.91 11.80 15.78
C VAL A 23 -7.90 13.31 16.02
N LEU A 24 -6.86 14.02 15.58
CA LEU A 24 -6.75 15.48 15.75
C LEU A 24 -7.83 16.24 14.97
N VAL A 25 -8.08 15.84 13.71
CA VAL A 25 -9.07 16.48 12.84
C VAL A 25 -10.51 16.08 13.21
N LYS A 26 -10.69 15.01 14.00
CA LYS A 26 -11.99 14.42 14.37
C LYS A 26 -12.88 14.12 13.16
N SER A 27 -12.26 13.82 12.02
CA SER A 27 -12.98 13.50 10.79
C SER A 27 -13.07 11.99 10.61
N GLU A 28 -14.29 11.48 10.54
CA GLU A 28 -14.58 10.06 10.31
C GLU A 28 -13.99 9.58 8.97
N TYR A 29 -13.88 10.45 7.97
CA TYR A 29 -13.30 10.10 6.66
C TYR A 29 -11.79 9.85 6.73
N VAL A 30 -11.10 10.55 7.62
CA VAL A 30 -9.66 10.38 7.82
C VAL A 30 -9.41 9.17 8.74
N TYR A 31 -10.17 9.09 9.84
CA TYR A 31 -10.01 8.03 10.83
C TYR A 31 -10.50 6.67 10.35
N LEU A 32 -11.65 6.58 9.69
CA LEU A 32 -12.14 5.31 9.15
C LEU A 32 -11.64 5.10 7.72
N GLY A 33 -11.73 6.10 6.85
CA GLY A 33 -11.33 5.96 5.45
C GLY A 33 -9.81 5.81 5.28
N MET A 34 -9.05 6.89 5.49
CA MET A 34 -7.60 6.87 5.21
C MET A 34 -6.84 5.83 6.04
N PHE A 35 -7.16 5.69 7.33
CA PHE A 35 -6.50 4.70 8.18
C PHE A 35 -6.83 3.26 7.77
N SER A 36 -8.13 2.90 7.61
CA SER A 36 -8.47 1.54 7.21
C SER A 36 -7.95 1.22 5.81
N GLY A 37 -7.93 2.19 4.89
CA GLY A 37 -7.32 2.06 3.58
C GLY A 37 -5.82 1.81 3.68
N SER A 38 -5.14 2.48 4.61
CA SER A 38 -3.70 2.29 4.85
C SER A 38 -3.39 0.91 5.41
N VAL A 39 -4.21 0.40 6.35
CA VAL A 39 -4.10 -0.96 6.86
C VAL A 39 -4.35 -1.98 5.74
N MET A 40 -5.37 -1.74 4.91
CA MET A 40 -5.71 -2.60 3.78
C MET A 40 -4.59 -2.64 2.73
N SER A 41 -3.93 -1.49 2.47
CA SER A 41 -2.76 -1.41 1.60
C SER A 41 -1.62 -2.31 2.07
N ILE A 42 -1.33 -2.28 3.38
CA ILE A 42 -0.29 -3.11 4.00
C ILE A 42 -0.67 -4.60 3.90
N PHE A 43 -1.92 -4.95 4.18
CA PHE A 43 -2.40 -6.33 4.09
C PHE A 43 -2.30 -6.89 2.66
N VAL A 44 -2.73 -6.13 1.66
CA VAL A 44 -2.65 -6.56 0.26
C VAL A 44 -1.20 -6.64 -0.22
N PHE A 45 -0.33 -5.75 0.25
CA PHE A 45 1.12 -5.84 -0.01
C PHE A 45 1.75 -7.08 0.64
N TYR A 46 1.27 -7.48 1.81
CA TYR A 46 1.68 -8.73 2.46
C TYR A 46 1.25 -9.96 1.65
N LEU A 47 0.01 -10.00 1.17
CA LEU A 47 -0.46 -11.06 0.28
C LEU A 47 0.39 -11.14 -1.00
N LEU A 48 0.78 -10.00 -1.57
CA LEU A 48 1.70 -9.96 -2.70
C LEU A 48 3.06 -10.61 -2.38
N CYS A 49 3.62 -10.31 -1.21
CA CYS A 49 4.89 -10.90 -0.79
C CYS A 49 4.78 -12.42 -0.59
N LEU A 50 3.65 -12.91 -0.05
CA LEU A 50 3.38 -14.34 0.07
C LEU A 50 3.24 -15.02 -1.28
N ASP A 51 2.51 -14.42 -2.22
CA ASP A 51 2.35 -14.93 -3.59
C ASP A 51 3.73 -15.06 -4.26
N ILE A 52 4.56 -14.01 -4.20
CA ILE A 52 5.93 -14.04 -4.77
C ILE A 52 6.76 -15.16 -4.14
N LYS A 53 6.72 -15.30 -2.81
CA LYS A 53 7.46 -16.34 -2.11
C LYS A 53 7.00 -17.75 -2.52
N SER A 54 5.68 -17.93 -2.70
CA SER A 54 5.11 -19.21 -3.14
C SER A 54 5.48 -19.54 -4.59
N ILE A 55 5.57 -18.53 -5.47
CA ILE A 55 5.98 -18.71 -6.86
C ILE A 55 7.47 -19.01 -6.94
N ALA A 56 8.31 -18.30 -6.19
CA ALA A 56 9.76 -18.52 -6.17
C ALA A 56 10.13 -19.92 -5.62
N ALA A 57 9.30 -20.49 -4.73
CA ALA A 57 9.48 -21.84 -4.21
C ALA A 57 8.92 -22.95 -5.14
N SER A 58 8.19 -22.58 -6.19
CA SER A 58 7.55 -23.53 -7.10
C SER A 58 8.31 -23.56 -8.42
N GLU A 59 8.90 -24.71 -8.75
CA GLU A 59 9.77 -24.91 -9.93
C GLU A 59 9.04 -24.63 -11.27
N ASN A 60 7.70 -24.66 -11.26
CA ASN A 60 6.84 -24.38 -12.41
C ASN A 60 6.24 -22.97 -12.33
N ILE A 61 6.91 -22.00 -12.97
CA ILE A 61 6.41 -20.64 -13.17
C ILE A 61 5.23 -20.68 -14.17
N SER A 62 4.05 -21.08 -13.70
CA SER A 62 2.86 -21.00 -14.54
C SER A 62 2.39 -19.54 -14.60
N ARG A 63 2.52 -18.91 -15.77
CA ARG A 63 2.08 -17.54 -16.08
C ARG A 63 0.63 -17.25 -15.60
N LYS A 64 -0.21 -18.30 -15.59
CA LYS A 64 -1.59 -18.27 -15.09
C LYS A 64 -1.68 -17.97 -13.59
N ARG A 65 -0.74 -18.50 -12.79
CA ARG A 65 -0.73 -18.36 -11.33
C ARG A 65 -0.41 -16.92 -10.90
N GLY A 66 0.52 -16.26 -11.59
CA GLY A 66 0.81 -14.84 -11.40
C GLY A 66 -0.38 -13.94 -11.75
N PHE A 67 -1.08 -14.22 -12.85
CA PHE A 67 -2.28 -13.46 -13.25
C PHE A 67 -3.41 -13.59 -12.23
N ILE A 68 -3.66 -14.79 -11.70
CA ILE A 68 -4.68 -15.03 -10.67
C ILE A 68 -4.37 -14.25 -9.40
N GLY A 69 -3.13 -14.25 -8.93
CA GLY A 69 -2.72 -13.47 -7.76
C GLY A 69 -2.90 -11.97 -7.94
N TYR A 70 -2.66 -11.44 -9.15
CA TYR A 70 -2.95 -10.04 -9.48
C TYR A 70 -4.46 -9.75 -9.49
N ALA A 71 -5.27 -10.57 -10.17
CA ALA A 71 -6.71 -10.40 -10.23
C ALA A 71 -7.36 -10.42 -8.83
N LYS A 72 -6.92 -11.35 -7.96
CA LYS A 72 -7.41 -11.44 -6.57
C LYS A 72 -7.18 -10.14 -5.80
N ARG A 73 -6.04 -9.49 -5.97
CA ARG A 73 -5.71 -8.24 -5.27
C ARG A 73 -6.57 -7.07 -5.73
N TYR A 74 -6.81 -6.95 -7.05
CA TYR A 74 -7.72 -5.93 -7.56
C TYR A 74 -9.18 -6.19 -7.16
N ALA A 75 -9.61 -7.44 -7.11
CA ALA A 75 -10.92 -7.80 -6.59
C ALA A 75 -11.07 -7.39 -5.12
N ILE A 76 -10.05 -7.65 -4.28
CA ILE A 76 -10.04 -7.23 -2.88
C ILE A 76 -10.18 -5.71 -2.74
N TYR A 77 -9.42 -4.93 -3.52
CA TYR A 77 -9.55 -3.47 -3.50
C TYR A 77 -10.92 -2.99 -4.00
N GLY A 78 -11.45 -3.61 -5.05
CA GLY A 78 -12.76 -3.28 -5.59
C GLY A 78 -13.88 -3.54 -4.60
N ILE A 79 -13.87 -4.69 -3.93
CA ILE A 79 -14.86 -5.03 -2.89
C ILE A 79 -14.75 -4.05 -1.73
N TYR A 80 -13.54 -3.80 -1.24
CA TYR A 80 -13.31 -2.87 -0.14
C TYR A 80 -13.79 -1.45 -0.46
N LEU A 81 -13.43 -0.90 -1.63
CA LEU A 81 -13.90 0.42 -2.06
C LEU A 81 -15.41 0.44 -2.31
N GLY A 82 -15.98 -0.65 -2.83
CA GLY A 82 -17.42 -0.79 -3.04
C GLY A 82 -18.20 -0.75 -1.72
N ILE A 83 -17.73 -1.44 -0.68
CA ILE A 83 -18.31 -1.40 0.67
C ILE A 83 -18.22 0.03 1.22
N MET A 84 -17.04 0.66 1.14
CA MET A 84 -16.85 2.03 1.62
C MET A 84 -17.76 3.04 0.89
N ALA A 85 -17.93 2.88 -0.41
CA ALA A 85 -18.80 3.71 -1.24
C ALA A 85 -20.29 3.54 -0.89
N HIS A 86 -20.73 2.29 -0.72
CA HIS A 86 -22.14 1.97 -0.49
C HIS A 86 -22.63 2.41 0.88
N PHE A 87 -21.82 2.21 1.93
CA PHE A 87 -22.22 2.51 3.31
C PHE A 87 -21.94 3.96 3.73
N PHE A 88 -20.89 4.60 3.20
CA PHE A 88 -20.41 5.89 3.70
C PHE A 88 -20.24 6.97 2.61
N GLY A 89 -20.57 6.64 1.35
CA GLY A 89 -20.57 7.58 0.24
C GLY A 89 -19.20 7.93 -0.34
N LEU A 90 -19.20 8.90 -1.26
CA LEU A 90 -18.01 9.34 -2.01
C LEU A 90 -16.85 9.87 -1.12
N PRO A 91 -17.09 10.66 -0.05
CA PRO A 91 -16.00 11.18 0.79
C PRO A 91 -15.20 10.06 1.46
N MET A 92 -15.88 9.01 1.94
CA MET A 92 -15.22 7.86 2.56
C MET A 92 -14.48 7.02 1.52
N LEU A 93 -15.05 6.85 0.33
CA LEU A 93 -14.37 6.19 -0.80
C LEU A 93 -13.05 6.89 -1.10
N LEU A 94 -13.06 8.22 -1.25
CA LEU A 94 -11.86 9.00 -1.54
C LEU A 94 -10.83 8.92 -0.42
N GLY A 95 -11.25 9.04 0.85
CA GLY A 95 -10.36 8.85 2.00
C GLY A 95 -9.71 7.46 2.01
N SER A 96 -10.52 6.42 1.79
CA SER A 96 -10.07 5.03 1.71
C SER A 96 -9.11 4.81 0.55
N ALA A 97 -9.41 5.37 -0.63
CA ALA A 97 -8.55 5.29 -1.81
C ALA A 97 -7.19 5.97 -1.59
N ILE A 98 -7.17 7.12 -0.92
CA ILE A 98 -5.90 7.78 -0.54
C ILE A 98 -5.12 6.89 0.43
N GLY A 99 -5.77 6.31 1.43
CA GLY A 99 -5.15 5.34 2.34
C GLY A 99 -4.57 4.12 1.61
N LEU A 100 -5.26 3.59 0.61
CA LEU A 100 -4.80 2.46 -0.20
C LEU A 100 -3.48 2.75 -0.93
N LEU A 101 -3.18 4.01 -1.21
CA LEU A 101 -1.93 4.42 -1.87
C LEU A 101 -0.72 4.45 -0.92
N ASN A 102 -0.92 4.30 0.39
CA ASN A 102 0.14 4.42 1.41
C ASN A 102 1.41 3.61 1.08
N VAL A 103 1.28 2.31 0.81
CA VAL A 103 2.45 1.46 0.52
C VAL A 103 3.10 1.84 -0.80
N LYS A 104 2.32 2.16 -1.84
CA LYS A 104 2.84 2.56 -3.16
C LYS A 104 3.60 3.88 -3.08
N ALA A 105 3.05 4.85 -2.35
CA ALA A 105 3.68 6.15 -2.11
C ALA A 105 5.02 5.96 -1.37
N ASN A 106 5.06 5.12 -0.33
CA ASN A 106 6.29 4.81 0.39
C ASN A 106 7.36 4.18 -0.50
N ILE A 107 6.99 3.26 -1.39
CA ILE A 107 7.93 2.67 -2.37
C ILE A 107 8.45 3.75 -3.33
N LEU A 108 7.57 4.58 -3.87
CA LEU A 108 7.92 5.64 -4.80
C LEU A 108 8.87 6.67 -4.16
N LEU A 109 8.63 7.04 -2.90
CA LEU A 109 9.50 7.93 -2.14
C LEU A 109 10.90 7.33 -1.92
N ILE A 110 11.00 6.03 -1.67
CA ILE A 110 12.31 5.36 -1.55
C ILE A 110 13.07 5.45 -2.88
N ILE A 111 12.43 5.05 -3.99
CA ILE A 111 13.06 5.08 -5.33
C ILE A 111 13.48 6.49 -5.71
N LEU A 112 12.62 7.48 -5.44
CA LEU A 112 12.92 8.88 -5.71
C LEU A 112 14.13 9.36 -4.89
N SER A 113 14.18 9.03 -3.59
CA SER A 113 15.30 9.40 -2.73
C SER A 113 16.62 8.79 -3.20
N GLU A 114 16.61 7.54 -3.66
CA GLU A 114 17.79 6.86 -4.21
C GLU A 114 18.26 7.49 -5.52
N ASN A 115 17.33 7.87 -6.40
CA ASN A 115 17.66 8.54 -7.65
C ASN A 115 18.26 9.93 -7.43
N ILE A 116 17.72 10.70 -6.47
CA ILE A 116 18.27 12.02 -6.10
C ILE A 116 19.68 11.87 -5.54
N LEU A 117 19.90 10.89 -4.65
CA LEU A 117 21.23 10.57 -4.11
C LEU A 117 22.24 10.22 -5.22
N LYS A 118 21.85 9.37 -6.17
CA LYS A 118 22.69 9.02 -7.33
C LYS A 118 23.01 10.23 -8.21
N LEU A 119 22.06 11.13 -8.42
CA LEU A 119 22.28 12.36 -9.19
C LEU A 119 23.24 13.30 -8.45
N ARG A 120 23.05 13.48 -7.14
CA ARG A 120 23.95 14.25 -6.30
C ARG A 120 25.38 13.72 -6.39
N ASP A 121 25.58 12.43 -6.16
CA ASP A 121 26.92 11.84 -6.16
C ASP A 121 27.59 11.84 -7.55
N LYS A 122 26.81 11.96 -8.63
CA LYS A 122 27.30 12.06 -10.01
C LYS A 122 27.72 13.49 -10.40
N TYR A 123 27.10 14.53 -9.83
CA TYR A 123 27.33 15.92 -10.21
C TYR A 123 28.06 16.76 -9.15
N LEU A 124 28.11 16.33 -7.89
CA LEU A 124 28.75 17.03 -6.77
C LEU A 124 30.02 16.31 -6.26
N ARG A 125 30.75 15.64 -7.17
CA ARG A 125 32.09 15.12 -6.90
C ARG A 125 33.16 16.04 -7.46
#